data_AF-A0AA95MXA5-F1
#
_entry.id   AF-A0AA95MXA5-F1
#
_cell.length_a   1.000
_cell.length_b   1.000
_cell.length_c   1.000
_cell.angle_alpha   90.00
_cell.angle_beta   90.00
_cell.angle_gamma   90.00
#
_symmetry.space_group_name_H-M   'P 1'
#
loop_
_entity.id
_entity.type
_entity.pdbx_description
1 polymer ?
#
loop_
_entity_poly.entity_id
_entity_poly.type
_entity_poly.pdbx_seq_one_letter_code
_entity_poly.pdbx_strand_id
1 'polypeptide(L)'
;MNDSETVTMNDSNIAKSIWGGFSWTPRAVILESDGRKIAASMSFMPHEREYIANNGITGHFDVYFGDSTRHVDGKADAKHQARLKKRLENVKWAVF
;
A
#
# COMPACT_ATOMS: atom_id res chain seq x y z
N MET A 1 -1.37 9.67 -1.68
CA MET A 1 -1.06 8.39 -2.30
C MET A 1 0.40 8.42 -2.71
N ASN A 2 1.12 7.32 -2.60
CA ASN A 2 2.49 7.21 -3.06
C ASN A 2 2.63 6.04 -4.02
N ASP A 3 3.27 6.29 -5.15
CA ASP A 3 3.56 5.31 -6.19
C ASP A 3 4.75 4.47 -5.73
N SER A 4 4.62 3.14 -5.73
CA SER A 4 5.65 2.24 -5.22
C SER A 4 5.83 1.03 -6.13
N GLU A 5 7.06 0.56 -6.24
CA GLU A 5 7.43 -0.61 -7.04
C GLU A 5 8.17 -1.62 -6.17
N THR A 6 7.95 -2.91 -6.45
CA THR A 6 8.74 -3.98 -5.85
C THR A 6 10.13 -3.96 -6.45
N VAL A 7 11.15 -4.25 -5.62
CA VAL A 7 12.54 -4.23 -6.08
C VAL A 7 12.88 -5.51 -6.85
N THR A 8 12.34 -6.65 -6.43
CA THR A 8 12.64 -7.95 -7.06
C THR A 8 11.39 -8.70 -7.51
N MET A 9 11.58 -9.62 -8.46
CA MET A 9 10.53 -10.56 -8.88
C MET A 9 10.03 -11.44 -7.72
N ASN A 10 10.89 -11.75 -6.76
CA ASN A 10 10.49 -12.51 -5.58
C ASN A 10 9.50 -11.71 -4.71
N ASP A 11 9.76 -10.42 -4.50
CA ASP A 11 8.87 -9.55 -3.72
C ASP A 11 7.50 -9.40 -4.40
N SER A 12 7.47 -9.28 -5.73
CA SER A 12 6.22 -9.27 -6.50
C SER A 12 5.43 -10.55 -6.33
N ASN A 13 6.09 -11.71 -6.36
CA ASN A 13 5.43 -12.99 -6.18
C ASN A 13 4.86 -13.15 -4.77
N ILE A 14 5.59 -12.70 -3.74
CA ILE A 14 5.13 -12.68 -2.35
C ILE A 14 3.90 -11.77 -2.22
N ALA A 15 3.98 -10.53 -2.70
CA ALA A 15 2.87 -9.58 -2.64
C ALA A 15 1.64 -10.11 -3.39
N LYS A 16 1.83 -10.65 -4.60
CA LYS A 16 0.76 -11.27 -5.40
C LYS A 16 0.10 -12.45 -4.67
N SER A 17 0.89 -13.28 -3.99
CA SER A 17 0.38 -14.40 -3.18
C SER A 17 -0.48 -13.90 -2.01
N ILE A 18 -0.01 -12.88 -1.29
CA ILE A 18 -0.75 -12.27 -0.17
C ILE A 18 -2.09 -11.70 -0.66
N TRP A 19 -2.09 -10.99 -1.80
CA TRP A 19 -3.29 -10.37 -2.37
C TRP A 19 -4.22 -11.32 -3.12
N GLY A 20 -3.77 -12.55 -3.44
CA GLY A 20 -4.52 -13.49 -4.26
C GLY A 20 -4.57 -13.09 -5.74
N GLY A 21 -3.55 -12.39 -6.22
CA GLY A 21 -3.50 -11.76 -7.55
C GLY A 21 -3.25 -10.27 -7.48
N PHE A 22 -3.46 -9.58 -8.61
CA PHE A 22 -3.44 -8.11 -8.63
C PHE A 22 -4.82 -7.56 -8.26
N SER A 23 -4.86 -6.54 -7.41
CA SER A 23 -6.12 -6.01 -6.91
C SER A 23 -6.06 -4.54 -6.52
N TRP A 24 -7.07 -3.80 -6.97
CA TRP A 24 -7.37 -2.44 -6.53
C TRP A 24 -7.92 -2.38 -5.11
N THR A 25 -8.32 -3.50 -4.51
CA THR A 25 -8.89 -3.50 -3.16
C THR A 25 -7.78 -3.27 -2.14
N PRO A 26 -7.76 -2.13 -1.43
CA PRO A 26 -6.69 -1.87 -0.49
C PRO A 26 -6.72 -2.86 0.66
N ARG A 27 -5.60 -3.13 1.31
CA ARG A 27 -5.52 -3.87 2.57
C ARG A 27 -4.68 -3.08 3.57
N ALA A 28 -4.96 -3.25 4.85
CA ALA A 28 -4.16 -2.60 5.89
C ALA A 28 -2.76 -3.22 5.90
N VAL A 29 -1.73 -2.38 5.92
CA VAL A 29 -0.32 -2.79 5.98
C VAL A 29 0.39 -2.00 7.08
N ILE A 30 1.52 -2.52 7.53
CA ILE A 30 2.47 -1.79 8.39
C ILE A 30 3.73 -1.62 7.55
N LEU A 31 4.17 -0.37 7.41
CA LEU A 31 5.45 -0.04 6.79
C LEU A 31 6.48 0.15 7.88
N GLU A 32 7.64 -0.46 7.72
CA GLU A 32 8.75 -0.33 8.65
C GLU A 32 9.92 0.36 7.94
N SER A 33 10.43 1.44 8.53
CA SER A 33 11.57 2.19 8.03
C SER A 33 12.30 2.83 9.20
N ASP A 34 13.63 2.66 9.27
CA ASP A 34 14.48 3.20 10.34
C ASP A 34 13.97 2.88 11.76
N GLY A 35 13.47 1.66 11.97
CA GLY A 35 12.90 1.20 13.24
C GLY A 35 11.53 1.78 13.60
N ARG A 36 10.94 2.63 12.73
CA ARG A 36 9.61 3.19 12.89
C ARG A 36 8.58 2.35 12.15
N LYS A 37 7.41 2.19 12.76
CA LYS A 37 6.25 1.50 12.16
C LYS A 37 5.16 2.51 11.83
N ILE A 38 4.75 2.54 10.57
CA ILE A 38 3.73 3.46 10.06
C ILE A 38 2.54 2.62 9.60
N ALA A 39 1.35 2.94 10.12
CA ALA A 39 0.11 2.35 9.65
C ALA A 39 -0.28 2.96 8.29
N ALA A 40 -0.53 2.09 7.31
CA ALA A 40 -0.94 2.50 5.96
C ALA A 40 -1.99 1.52 5.40
N SER A 41 -2.49 1.83 4.21
CA SER A 41 -3.17 0.84 3.37
C SER A 41 -2.49 0.76 2.00
N MET A 42 -2.61 -0.38 1.34
CA MET A 42 -1.93 -0.64 0.07
C MET A 42 -2.87 -1.38 -0.88
N SER A 43 -2.96 -0.93 -2.13
CA SER A 43 -3.49 -1.73 -3.24
C SER A 43 -2.31 -2.43 -3.92
N PHE A 44 -2.52 -3.59 -4.53
CA PHE A 44 -1.46 -4.29 -5.27
C PHE A 44 -1.92 -4.50 -6.71
N MET A 45 -2.17 -3.39 -7.40
CA MET A 45 -2.46 -3.38 -8.82
C MET A 45 -1.37 -2.58 -9.53
N PRO A 46 -0.50 -3.24 -10.33
CA PRO A 46 0.45 -2.54 -11.18
C PRO A 46 -0.25 -1.68 -12.22
N HIS A 47 0.10 -0.41 -12.31
CA HIS A 47 -0.46 0.52 -13.30
C HIS A 47 0.49 1.67 -13.64
N GLU A 48 0.21 2.31 -14.77
CA GLU A 48 0.87 3.51 -15.28
C GLU A 48 2.39 3.36 -15.47
N ARG A 49 3.18 4.11 -14.69
CA ARG A 49 4.60 4.34 -14.94
C ARG A 49 5.46 3.34 -14.20
N GLU A 50 6.44 2.78 -14.92
CA GLU A 50 7.45 1.85 -14.45
C GLU A 50 8.82 2.54 -14.39
N TYR A 51 9.55 2.31 -13.31
CA TYR A 51 10.93 2.74 -13.13
C TYR A 51 11.88 1.57 -12.87
N ILE A 52 11.38 0.43 -12.39
CA ILE A 52 12.15 -0.79 -12.11
C ILE A 52 11.72 -1.90 -13.06
N ALA A 53 12.60 -2.23 -14.01
CA ALA A 53 12.38 -3.35 -14.92
C ALA A 53 12.68 -4.71 -14.28
N ASN A 54 12.08 -5.78 -14.82
CA ASN A 54 12.32 -7.17 -14.44
C ASN A 54 11.96 -7.54 -12.98
N ASN A 55 11.14 -6.73 -12.31
CA ASN A 55 10.59 -7.04 -10.99
C ASN A 55 9.29 -7.86 -11.06
N GLY A 56 8.80 -8.25 -12.25
CA GLY A 56 7.61 -9.09 -12.39
C GLY A 56 6.27 -8.34 -12.25
N ILE A 57 6.29 -7.01 -12.22
CA ILE A 57 5.12 -6.15 -12.44
C ILE A 57 5.42 -5.16 -13.57
N THR A 58 4.39 -4.48 -14.08
CA THR A 58 4.56 -3.36 -15.03
C THR A 58 3.84 -2.15 -14.48
N GLY A 59 4.60 -1.11 -14.17
CA GLY A 59 4.12 0.07 -13.48
C GLY A 59 4.31 0.00 -11.97
N HIS A 60 3.56 0.82 -11.23
CA HIS A 60 3.60 0.90 -9.78
C HIS A 60 2.29 0.45 -9.14
N PHE A 61 2.31 0.27 -7.83
CA PHE A 61 1.13 0.08 -6.99
C PHE A 61 1.06 1.18 -5.92
N ASP A 62 -0.10 1.33 -5.30
CA ASP A 62 -0.35 2.46 -4.42
C ASP A 62 -0.20 2.12 -2.95
N VAL A 63 0.46 3.01 -2.22
CA VAL A 63 0.43 3.09 -0.77
C VAL A 63 -0.30 4.36 -0.33
N TYR A 64 -1.24 4.21 0.60
CA TYR A 64 -2.04 5.28 1.15
C TYR A 64 -1.72 5.46 2.65
N PHE A 65 -1.23 6.64 3.02
CA PHE A 65 -0.92 7.02 4.41
C PHE A 65 -2.07 7.79 5.07
N GLY A 66 -2.04 7.93 6.40
CA GLY A 66 -2.96 8.72 7.25
C GLY A 66 -3.70 9.87 6.55
N ASP A 67 -2.95 10.74 5.89
CA ASP A 67 -3.46 11.97 5.28
C ASP A 67 -3.39 11.98 3.75
N SER A 68 -3.26 10.79 3.13
CA SER A 68 -3.17 10.67 1.68
C SER A 68 -4.48 10.98 0.96
N THR A 69 -4.38 11.79 -0.09
CA THR A 69 -5.42 12.00 -1.11
C THR A 69 -5.35 10.95 -2.22
N ARG A 70 -6.47 10.73 -2.92
CA ARG A 70 -6.57 9.82 -4.09
C ARG A 70 -5.92 10.45 -5.32
N HIS A 71 -5.31 9.61 -6.16
CA HIS A 71 -4.69 10.05 -7.41
C HIS A 71 -5.71 10.53 -8.46
N VAL A 72 -6.87 9.87 -8.57
CA VAL A 72 -7.89 10.21 -9.57
C VAL A 72 -8.47 11.62 -9.43
N ASP A 73 -8.53 12.18 -8.22
CA ASP A 73 -9.21 13.45 -8.00
C ASP A 73 -8.71 14.31 -6.83
N GLY A 74 -7.59 13.93 -6.19
CA GLY A 74 -7.00 14.67 -5.08
C GLY A 74 -7.88 14.74 -3.82
N LYS A 75 -8.99 13.99 -3.76
CA LYS A 75 -9.88 14.00 -2.58
C LYS A 75 -9.42 12.99 -1.54
N ALA A 76 -9.73 13.26 -0.27
CA ALA A 76 -9.59 12.27 0.79
C ALA A 76 -10.56 11.09 0.55
N ASP A 77 -10.07 9.86 0.74
CA ASP A 77 -10.91 8.67 0.62
C ASP A 77 -11.47 8.28 2.01
N ALA A 78 -12.78 8.44 2.20
CA ALA A 78 -13.46 8.07 3.44
C ALA A 78 -13.33 6.56 3.76
N LYS A 79 -13.20 5.67 2.75
CA LYS A 79 -12.95 4.23 2.96
C LYS A 79 -11.53 3.96 3.42
N HIS A 80 -10.55 4.76 3.00
CA HIS A 80 -9.18 4.71 3.49
C HIS A 80 -9.10 5.15 4.96
N GLN A 81 -9.69 6.31 5.28
CA GLN A 81 -9.76 6.82 6.65
C GLN A 81 -10.44 5.83 7.62
N ALA A 82 -11.53 5.20 7.19
CA ALA A 82 -12.21 4.17 7.98
C ALA A 82 -11.35 2.91 8.23
N ARG A 83 -10.46 2.55 7.30
CA ARG A 83 -9.58 1.37 7.41
C ARG A 83 -8.39 1.62 8.33
N LEU A 84 -7.85 2.83 8.34
CA LEU A 84 -6.87 3.26 9.33
C LEU A 84 -7.46 3.22 10.74
N LYS A 85 -8.67 3.77 10.92
CA LYS A 85 -9.39 3.72 12.20
C LYS A 85 -9.61 2.27 12.67
N LYS A 86 -10.04 1.39 11.76
CA LYS A 86 -10.21 -0.05 12.06
C LYS A 86 -8.90 -0.74 12.44
N ARG A 87 -7.74 -0.33 11.90
CA ARG A 87 -6.44 -0.90 12.28
C ARG A 87 -5.94 -0.32 13.60
N LEU A 88 -6.08 0.98 13.85
CA LEU A 88 -5.74 1.61 15.14
C LEU A 88 -6.53 1.01 16.30
N GLU A 89 -7.81 0.67 16.10
CA GLU A 89 -8.63 -0.01 17.10
C GLU A 89 -8.22 -1.49 17.33
N ASN A 90 -7.71 -2.17 16.30
CA ASN A 90 -7.18 -3.54 16.39
C ASN A 90 -5.70 -3.61 16.81
N VAL A 91 -4.99 -2.48 16.85
CA VAL A 91 -3.60 -2.33 17.28
C VAL A 91 -3.59 -1.53 18.58
N LYS A 92 -4.37 -1.99 19.56
CA LYS A 92 -4.42 -1.45 20.94
C LYS A 92 -3.12 -1.67 21.75
N TRP A 93 -1.96 -1.78 21.09
CA TRP A 93 -0.64 -1.90 21.72
C TRP A 93 0.49 -1.12 21.04
N ALA A 94 0.24 -0.35 19.98
CA ALA A 94 1.28 0.55 19.46
C ALA A 94 1.07 1.95 20.04
N VAL A 95 1.69 2.19 21.19
CA VAL A 95 1.92 3.54 21.73
C VAL A 95 2.86 4.27 20.77
N PHE A 96 2.58 5.57 20.58
CA PHE A 96 3.30 6.54 19.75
C PHE A 96 4.81 6.59 20.02
#